data_AF-A0A7Y1TII8-F1
#
_entry.id   AF-A0A7Y1TII8-F1
#
_cell.length_a   1.000
_cell.length_b   1.000
_cell.length_c   1.000
_cell.angle_alpha   90.00
_cell.angle_beta   90.00
_cell.angle_gamma   90.00
#
_symmetry.space_group_name_H-M   'P 1'
#
loop_
_entity.id
_entity.type
_entity.pdbx_description
1 polymer ?
#
loop_
_entity_poly.entity_id
_entity_poly.type
_entity_poly.pdbx_seq_one_letter_code
_entity_poly.pdbx_strand_id
1 'polypeptide(L)'
;MNVTDFTYLLQHPDKVVDPVQTRQLEEVVKEYPYFQAARALQLKGLKNLNSFRYNNALKATAAYTADRDVLFDLITSPEFLQNSIADTISGKTEKLEAQEVEAEEVIAEKESPAALLQESADAPLPRNTRDAEDILDPSLFTSKDPEIDKEIAQKKAKAAEELELGQPLAFTKKEKHSFLEWLQLSSSKPIESRIKSKEQKADIPENMEFPIAEESEKKKKFDLIDRFLEDNPKIIPQEQDSSKVDIRESTKINSEELMTATLARVYLEQKKYKKALQAYKILSLKYPEKSSFFASRIKAVKQLQKENS
;
A
#
# COMPACT_ATOMS: atom_id res chain seq x y z
N MET A 1 -15.69 -24.96 2.03
CA MET A 1 -14.30 -25.44 2.21
C MET A 1 -14.30 -26.55 3.24
N ASN A 2 -13.45 -27.58 3.15
CA ASN A 2 -13.39 -28.63 4.17
C ASN A 2 -12.52 -28.20 5.38
N VAL A 3 -12.79 -28.77 6.56
CA VAL A 3 -12.09 -28.46 7.81
C VAL A 3 -10.64 -28.96 7.79
N THR A 4 -10.39 -30.13 7.17
CA THR A 4 -9.04 -30.67 6.94
C THR A 4 -8.18 -29.69 6.14
N ASP A 5 -8.73 -29.20 5.04
CA ASP A 5 -8.04 -28.33 4.09
C ASP A 5 -7.76 -26.98 4.75
N PHE A 6 -8.72 -26.46 5.52
CA PHE A 6 -8.52 -25.23 6.29
C PHE A 6 -7.42 -25.37 7.35
N THR A 7 -7.39 -26.51 8.06
CA THR A 7 -6.37 -26.78 9.08
C THR A 7 -4.98 -26.92 8.45
N TYR A 8 -4.88 -27.56 7.28
CA TYR A 8 -3.63 -27.65 6.51
C TYR A 8 -3.14 -26.28 6.03
N LEU A 9 -4.03 -25.40 5.55
CA LEU A 9 -3.65 -24.05 5.14
C LEU A 9 -3.25 -23.15 6.32
N LEU A 10 -3.80 -23.37 7.52
CA LEU A 10 -3.29 -22.70 8.74
C LEU A 10 -1.85 -23.13 9.09
N GLN A 11 -1.53 -24.41 8.90
CA GLN A 11 -0.18 -24.94 9.17
C GLN A 11 0.82 -24.56 8.07
N HIS A 12 0.36 -24.34 6.85
CA HIS A 12 1.17 -23.93 5.70
C HIS A 12 0.59 -22.72 4.94
N PRO A 13 0.60 -21.50 5.52
CA PRO A 13 -0.02 -20.32 4.90
C PRO A 13 0.62 -19.90 3.57
N ASP A 14 1.88 -20.29 3.34
CA ASP A 14 2.57 -20.03 2.07
C ASP A 14 2.03 -20.89 0.90
N LYS A 15 1.35 -22.01 1.19
CA LYS A 15 0.70 -22.87 0.18
C LYS A 15 -0.67 -22.37 -0.27
N VAL A 16 -1.18 -21.25 0.29
CA VAL A 16 -2.40 -20.60 -0.23
C VAL A 16 -2.06 -19.88 -1.55
N VAL A 17 -2.01 -20.64 -2.64
CA VAL A 17 -1.75 -20.14 -3.99
C VAL A 17 -2.91 -20.43 -4.93
N ASP A 18 -3.64 -21.52 -4.72
CA ASP A 18 -4.71 -21.96 -5.64
C ASP A 18 -5.89 -20.98 -5.71
N PRO A 19 -6.27 -20.48 -6.91
CA PRO A 19 -7.45 -19.63 -7.07
C PRO A 19 -8.74 -20.23 -6.52
N VAL A 20 -8.89 -21.56 -6.61
CA VAL A 20 -10.03 -22.31 -6.06
C VAL A 20 -10.08 -22.18 -4.53
N GLN A 21 -8.96 -22.37 -3.83
CA GLN A 21 -8.88 -22.21 -2.38
C GLN A 21 -9.17 -20.77 -1.97
N THR A 22 -8.65 -19.77 -2.69
CA THR A 22 -8.93 -18.35 -2.37
C THR A 22 -10.41 -17.99 -2.50
N ARG A 23 -11.13 -18.59 -3.46
CA ARG A 23 -12.58 -18.45 -3.61
C ARG A 23 -13.36 -19.15 -2.50
N GLN A 24 -12.96 -20.37 -2.13
CA GLN A 24 -13.56 -21.07 -0.99
C GLN A 24 -13.35 -20.32 0.33
N LEU A 25 -12.18 -19.69 0.52
CA LEU A 25 -11.92 -18.78 1.64
C LEU A 25 -12.76 -17.50 1.58
N GLU A 26 -13.03 -16.95 0.39
CA GLU A 26 -13.97 -15.82 0.21
C GLU A 26 -15.40 -16.20 0.63
N GLU A 27 -15.84 -17.43 0.34
CA GLU A 27 -17.13 -17.97 0.78
C GLU A 27 -17.18 -18.12 2.32
N VAL A 28 -16.18 -18.74 2.93
CA VAL A 28 -16.06 -18.85 4.41
C VAL A 28 -16.03 -17.47 5.08
N VAL A 29 -15.38 -16.47 4.49
CA VAL A 29 -15.33 -15.09 5.03
C VAL A 29 -16.66 -14.34 4.86
N LYS A 30 -17.52 -14.73 3.90
CA LYS A 30 -18.90 -14.21 3.78
C LYS A 30 -19.82 -14.82 4.83
N GLU A 31 -19.71 -16.12 5.06
CA GLU A 31 -20.48 -16.85 6.08
C GLU A 31 -20.07 -16.45 7.51
N TYR A 32 -18.76 -16.23 7.74
CA TYR A 32 -18.20 -15.90 9.04
C TYR A 32 -17.37 -14.61 9.01
N PRO A 33 -18.01 -13.42 8.95
CA PRO A 33 -17.32 -12.14 8.78
C PRO A 33 -16.30 -11.77 9.86
N TYR A 34 -16.38 -12.36 11.05
CA TYR A 34 -15.45 -12.10 12.16
C TYR A 34 -14.32 -13.14 12.27
N PHE A 35 -14.24 -14.12 11.36
CA PHE A 35 -13.23 -15.17 11.41
C PHE A 35 -11.87 -14.67 10.90
N GLN A 36 -11.07 -14.11 11.82
CA GLN A 36 -9.78 -13.47 11.54
C GLN A 36 -8.80 -14.40 10.80
N ALA A 37 -8.75 -15.69 11.15
CA ALA A 37 -7.83 -16.64 10.53
C ALA A 37 -8.17 -16.90 9.05
N ALA A 38 -9.45 -17.09 8.70
CA ALA A 38 -9.85 -17.23 7.31
C ALA A 38 -9.60 -15.95 6.50
N ARG A 39 -9.80 -14.77 7.11
CA ARG A 39 -9.45 -13.48 6.50
C ARG A 39 -7.95 -13.34 6.24
N ALA A 40 -7.10 -13.77 7.17
CA ALA A 40 -5.64 -13.77 7.03
C ALA A 40 -5.18 -14.69 5.88
N LEU A 41 -5.70 -15.93 5.81
CA LEU A 41 -5.42 -16.86 4.72
C LEU A 41 -5.92 -16.33 3.36
N GLN A 42 -7.15 -15.80 3.30
CA GLN A 42 -7.70 -15.19 2.09
C GLN A 42 -6.80 -14.05 1.59
N LEU A 43 -6.32 -13.20 2.50
CA LEU A 43 -5.44 -12.08 2.20
C LEU A 43 -4.08 -12.54 1.66
N LYS A 44 -3.45 -13.56 2.27
CA LYS A 44 -2.20 -14.17 1.79
C LYS A 44 -2.38 -14.75 0.38
N GLY A 45 -3.48 -15.47 0.13
CA GLY A 45 -3.80 -15.98 -1.20
C GLY A 45 -4.00 -14.89 -2.26
N LEU A 46 -4.73 -13.82 -1.93
CA LEU A 46 -4.89 -12.66 -2.81
C LEU A 46 -3.56 -11.92 -3.08
N LYS A 47 -2.62 -11.93 -2.11
CA LYS A 47 -1.27 -11.39 -2.28
C LYS A 47 -0.45 -12.25 -3.24
N ASN A 48 -0.41 -13.56 -3.02
CA ASN A 48 0.34 -14.53 -3.83
C ASN A 48 -0.13 -14.52 -5.30
N LEU A 49 -1.45 -14.38 -5.52
CA LEU A 49 -2.06 -14.24 -6.85
C LEU A 49 -1.93 -12.83 -7.48
N ASN A 50 -1.24 -11.89 -6.82
CA ASN A 50 -1.13 -10.48 -7.24
C ASN A 50 -2.48 -9.83 -7.60
N SER A 51 -3.55 -10.21 -6.90
CA SER A 51 -4.91 -9.79 -7.26
C SER A 51 -5.17 -8.33 -6.92
N PHE A 52 -5.76 -7.58 -7.84
CA PHE A 52 -6.24 -6.21 -7.60
C PHE A 52 -7.23 -6.11 -6.41
N ARG A 53 -7.89 -7.21 -6.05
CA ARG A 53 -8.77 -7.30 -4.87
C ARG A 53 -8.00 -7.24 -3.54
N TYR A 54 -6.71 -7.57 -3.53
CA TYR A 54 -5.86 -7.58 -2.33
C TYR A 54 -5.93 -6.27 -1.56
N ASN A 55 -5.77 -5.12 -2.23
CA ASN A 55 -5.76 -3.81 -1.57
C ASN A 55 -7.11 -3.44 -0.92
N ASN A 56 -8.22 -4.06 -1.36
CA ASN A 56 -9.53 -3.90 -0.73
C ASN A 56 -9.72 -4.91 0.42
N ALA A 57 -9.33 -6.16 0.20
CA ALA A 57 -9.32 -7.19 1.23
C ALA A 57 -8.48 -6.75 2.45
N LEU A 58 -7.28 -6.21 2.22
CA LEU A 58 -6.37 -5.70 3.25
C LEU A 58 -7.02 -4.64 4.17
N LYS A 59 -7.82 -3.74 3.59
CA LYS A 59 -8.54 -2.71 4.36
C LYS A 59 -9.63 -3.32 5.22
N ALA A 60 -10.36 -4.30 4.67
CA ALA A 60 -11.36 -5.03 5.42
C ALA A 60 -10.71 -5.87 6.54
N THR A 61 -9.66 -6.65 6.25
CA THR A 61 -8.97 -7.46 7.25
C THR A 61 -8.42 -6.59 8.39
N ALA A 62 -7.77 -5.46 8.08
CA ALA A 62 -7.23 -4.53 9.09
C ALA A 62 -8.29 -3.84 9.98
N ALA A 63 -9.57 -3.94 9.62
CA ALA A 63 -10.71 -3.53 10.46
C ALA A 63 -11.26 -4.67 11.32
N TYR A 64 -11.13 -5.93 10.89
CA TYR A 64 -11.61 -7.12 11.62
C TYR A 64 -10.53 -7.81 12.48
N THR A 65 -9.24 -7.55 12.23
CA THR A 65 -8.12 -8.05 13.05
C THR A 65 -8.00 -7.27 14.35
N ALA A 66 -7.91 -7.99 15.48
CA ALA A 66 -7.67 -7.39 16.80
C ALA A 66 -6.26 -6.81 16.92
N ASP A 67 -5.26 -7.56 16.45
CA ASP A 67 -3.85 -7.14 16.42
C ASP A 67 -3.45 -6.78 14.97
N ARG A 68 -2.97 -5.55 14.78
CA ARG A 68 -2.50 -5.04 13.48
C ARG A 68 -1.02 -5.29 13.24
N ASP A 69 -0.23 -5.52 14.28
CA ASP A 69 1.19 -5.83 14.16
C ASP A 69 1.37 -7.26 13.65
N VAL A 70 0.56 -8.21 14.15
CA VAL A 70 0.49 -9.58 13.61
C VAL A 70 0.05 -9.59 12.15
N LEU A 71 -0.94 -8.76 11.78
CA LEU A 71 -1.36 -8.60 10.38
C LEU A 71 -0.25 -7.97 9.52
N PHE A 72 0.44 -6.96 10.04
CA PHE A 72 1.55 -6.31 9.35
C PHE A 72 2.69 -7.30 9.11
N ASP A 73 3.07 -8.08 10.13
CA ASP A 73 4.13 -9.07 9.98
C ASP A 73 3.74 -10.17 9.00
N LEU A 74 2.49 -10.62 8.97
CA LEU A 74 1.96 -11.54 7.94
C LEU A 74 2.07 -11.01 6.50
N ILE A 75 1.82 -9.71 6.27
CA ILE A 75 1.89 -9.13 4.92
C ILE A 75 3.30 -8.68 4.53
N THR A 76 4.19 -8.44 5.50
CA THR A 76 5.55 -7.92 5.26
C THR A 76 6.63 -9.02 5.32
N SER A 77 6.39 -10.14 5.99
CA SER A 77 7.29 -11.29 5.91
C SER A 77 7.14 -12.02 4.55
N PRO A 78 8.23 -12.62 4.02
CA PRO A 78 8.14 -13.50 2.88
C PRO A 78 7.39 -14.78 3.27
N GLU A 79 7.88 -15.44 4.33
CA GLU A 79 7.29 -16.62 4.97
C GLU A 79 6.60 -16.22 6.28
N PHE A 80 5.44 -16.79 6.58
CA PHE A 80 4.74 -16.53 7.85
C PHE A 80 5.12 -17.56 8.90
N LEU A 81 6.25 -17.32 9.56
CA LEU A 81 6.82 -18.21 10.57
C LEU A 81 6.14 -18.08 11.94
N GLN A 82 4.82 -18.26 12.02
CA GLN A 82 4.13 -18.38 13.32
C GLN A 82 4.69 -19.56 14.13
N ASN A 83 5.08 -20.63 13.44
CA ASN A 83 5.78 -21.77 14.03
C ASN A 83 7.13 -21.33 14.65
N SER A 84 7.96 -20.47 14.03
CA SER A 84 9.24 -20.09 14.66
C SER A 84 9.08 -19.36 16.00
N ILE A 85 7.97 -18.65 16.22
CA ILE A 85 7.67 -18.02 17.52
C ILE A 85 7.25 -19.09 18.54
N ALA A 86 6.42 -20.06 18.14
CA ALA A 86 6.07 -21.20 18.99
C ALA A 86 7.28 -22.13 19.26
N ASP A 87 8.15 -22.34 18.27
CA ASP A 87 9.29 -23.24 18.29
C ASP A 87 10.53 -22.64 18.97
N THR A 88 10.67 -21.30 18.98
CA THR A 88 11.65 -20.63 19.87
C THR A 88 11.20 -20.66 21.33
N ILE A 89 9.89 -20.65 21.60
CA ILE A 89 9.34 -20.89 22.94
C ILE A 89 9.41 -22.38 23.32
N SER A 90 9.34 -23.30 22.34
CA SER A 90 9.30 -24.77 22.52
C SER A 90 10.65 -25.47 22.35
N GLY A 91 11.70 -24.74 21.94
CA GLY A 91 13.08 -25.22 21.89
C GLY A 91 13.40 -26.27 20.82
N LYS A 92 12.76 -26.21 19.64
CA LYS A 92 12.99 -27.18 18.54
C LYS A 92 13.37 -26.52 17.22
N THR A 93 14.66 -26.53 16.93
CA THR A 93 15.21 -26.32 15.59
C THR A 93 16.10 -27.49 15.23
N GLU A 94 15.90 -28.10 14.05
CA GLU A 94 16.97 -28.51 13.12
C GLU A 94 16.37 -28.70 11.72
N LYS A 95 17.27 -28.75 10.73
CA LYS A 95 17.10 -28.35 9.32
C LYS A 95 17.10 -29.57 8.38
N LEU A 96 16.28 -29.59 7.32
CA LEU A 96 16.49 -30.45 6.14
C LEU A 96 16.11 -29.73 4.82
N GLU A 97 16.78 -30.10 3.73
CA GLU A 97 16.74 -29.46 2.39
C GLU A 97 16.22 -30.43 1.30
N ALA A 98 16.12 -29.92 0.05
CA ALA A 98 15.87 -30.62 -1.24
C ALA A 98 14.42 -31.05 -1.56
N GLN A 99 13.95 -31.10 -2.83
CA GLN A 99 14.35 -30.47 -4.12
C GLN A 99 13.15 -30.57 -5.11
N GLU A 100 13.18 -29.82 -6.22
CA GLU A 100 12.14 -29.68 -7.25
C GLU A 100 11.86 -30.94 -8.11
N VAL A 101 10.66 -30.99 -8.71
CA VAL A 101 10.33 -31.86 -9.87
C VAL A 101 9.38 -31.10 -10.81
N GLU A 102 9.73 -31.00 -12.09
CA GLU A 102 8.90 -30.44 -13.17
C GLU A 102 8.09 -31.53 -13.91
N ALA A 103 7.02 -31.12 -14.61
CA ALA A 103 6.43 -31.89 -15.70
C ALA A 103 5.85 -30.94 -16.78
N GLU A 104 6.20 -31.21 -18.04
CA GLU A 104 5.82 -30.47 -19.25
C GLU A 104 4.92 -31.35 -20.13
N GLU A 105 3.96 -30.77 -20.88
CA GLU A 105 3.54 -31.29 -22.21
C GLU A 105 2.69 -30.28 -23.01
N VAL A 106 2.50 -30.54 -24.32
CA VAL A 106 2.49 -29.50 -25.38
C VAL A 106 1.28 -29.53 -26.33
N ILE A 107 0.70 -28.34 -26.56
CA ILE A 107 0.06 -27.72 -27.78
C ILE A 107 -0.67 -28.59 -28.83
N ALA A 108 -1.89 -28.15 -29.24
CA ALA A 108 -2.33 -28.13 -30.65
C ALA A 108 -3.52 -27.16 -30.91
N GLU A 109 -3.33 -26.17 -31.78
CA GLU A 109 -4.39 -25.27 -32.31
C GLU A 109 -4.97 -25.77 -33.65
N LYS A 110 -6.08 -25.16 -34.12
CA LYS A 110 -6.44 -25.10 -35.55
C LYS A 110 -7.45 -23.98 -35.87
N GLU A 111 -7.06 -23.07 -36.77
CA GLU A 111 -7.92 -22.06 -37.39
C GLU A 111 -8.39 -22.49 -38.80
N SER A 112 -9.46 -21.87 -39.36
CA SER A 112 -9.51 -21.32 -40.74
C SER A 112 -10.87 -20.65 -41.07
N PRO A 113 -10.97 -19.73 -42.07
CA PRO A 113 -11.95 -18.62 -42.05
C PRO A 113 -12.81 -18.44 -43.35
N ALA A 114 -13.42 -17.24 -43.49
CA ALA A 114 -14.16 -16.60 -44.62
C ALA A 114 -15.70 -16.52 -44.45
N ALA A 115 -16.44 -15.52 -44.98
CA ALA A 115 -16.11 -14.56 -46.06
C ALA A 115 -16.82 -13.17 -45.94
N LEU A 116 -16.41 -12.27 -46.85
CA LEU A 116 -16.93 -10.91 -47.17
C LEU A 116 -18.09 -10.98 -48.20
N LEU A 117 -18.93 -9.98 -48.52
CA LEU A 117 -19.18 -8.56 -48.12
C LEU A 117 -20.56 -8.14 -48.70
N GLN A 118 -21.18 -7.01 -48.27
CA GLN A 118 -22.17 -6.30 -49.12
C GLN A 118 -22.30 -4.78 -48.86
N GLU A 119 -22.92 -4.08 -49.82
CA GLU A 119 -22.73 -2.65 -50.13
C GLU A 119 -23.54 -1.66 -49.29
N SER A 120 -22.96 -0.46 -49.08
CA SER A 120 -23.56 0.67 -48.37
C SER A 120 -24.19 1.70 -49.31
N ALA A 121 -25.39 2.18 -48.99
CA ALA A 121 -25.98 3.38 -49.59
C ALA A 121 -26.19 4.46 -48.51
N ASP A 122 -25.47 5.59 -48.64
CA ASP A 122 -25.49 6.66 -47.65
C ASP A 122 -26.86 7.34 -47.52
N ALA A 123 -27.45 7.26 -46.33
CA ALA A 123 -28.55 8.09 -45.87
C ALA A 123 -28.32 8.45 -44.39
N PRO A 124 -28.69 9.67 -43.93
CA PRO A 124 -28.34 10.12 -42.57
C PRO A 124 -29.13 9.38 -41.48
N LEU A 125 -28.36 8.82 -40.53
CA LEU A 125 -28.75 8.05 -39.34
C LEU A 125 -28.53 8.85 -38.04
N PRO A 126 -29.14 8.48 -36.90
CA PRO A 126 -30.14 7.43 -36.72
C PRO A 126 -31.58 7.96 -36.85
N ARG A 127 -32.44 7.17 -37.50
CA ARG A 127 -33.89 7.38 -37.61
C ARG A 127 -34.67 6.38 -36.74
N ASN A 128 -34.13 5.18 -36.53
CA ASN A 128 -34.77 4.06 -35.83
C ASN A 128 -33.89 3.53 -34.68
N THR A 129 -34.44 2.61 -33.87
CA THR A 129 -33.68 1.95 -32.79
C THR A 129 -32.54 1.08 -33.31
N ARG A 130 -32.73 0.40 -34.45
CA ARG A 130 -31.70 -0.41 -35.11
C ARG A 130 -30.48 0.43 -35.50
N ASP A 131 -30.72 1.60 -36.07
CA ASP A 131 -29.67 2.55 -36.42
C ASP A 131 -28.86 3.00 -35.17
N ALA A 132 -29.49 3.06 -33.99
CA ALA A 132 -28.82 3.35 -32.73
C ALA A 132 -28.07 2.13 -32.16
N GLU A 133 -28.55 0.92 -32.42
CA GLU A 133 -27.86 -0.34 -32.13
C GLU A 133 -26.61 -0.48 -33.01
N ASP A 134 -26.69 -0.12 -34.30
CA ASP A 134 -25.56 -0.09 -35.25
C ASP A 134 -24.51 0.97 -34.86
N ILE A 135 -24.92 2.17 -34.40
CA ILE A 135 -24.00 3.19 -33.86
C ILE A 135 -23.29 2.74 -32.57
N LEU A 136 -23.90 1.81 -31.83
CA LEU A 136 -23.33 1.21 -30.63
C LEU A 136 -22.54 -0.08 -30.90
N ASP A 137 -22.38 -0.49 -32.17
CA ASP A 137 -21.58 -1.66 -32.54
C ASP A 137 -20.12 -1.46 -32.08
N PRO A 138 -19.57 -2.35 -31.24
CA PRO A 138 -18.17 -2.34 -30.85
C PRO A 138 -17.20 -2.33 -32.04
N SER A 139 -17.60 -2.83 -33.21
CA SER A 139 -16.78 -2.84 -34.42
C SER A 139 -16.39 -1.42 -34.90
N LEU A 140 -17.25 -0.42 -34.68
CA LEU A 140 -16.99 0.98 -35.04
C LEU A 140 -15.85 1.62 -34.22
N PHE A 141 -15.48 1.01 -33.09
CA PHE A 141 -14.39 1.44 -32.23
C PHE A 141 -13.10 0.62 -32.43
N THR A 142 -13.08 -0.27 -33.44
CA THR A 142 -11.87 -0.99 -33.88
C THR A 142 -11.25 -0.30 -35.09
N SER A 143 -9.91 -0.28 -35.15
CA SER A 143 -9.18 0.24 -36.31
C SER A 143 -9.42 -0.64 -37.53
N LYS A 144 -9.53 -0.02 -38.70
CA LYS A 144 -9.70 -0.73 -39.98
C LYS A 144 -8.58 -1.73 -40.29
N ASP A 145 -7.39 -1.50 -39.72
CA ASP A 145 -6.24 -2.40 -39.77
C ASP A 145 -6.07 -3.09 -38.41
N PRO A 146 -6.33 -4.41 -38.29
CA PRO A 146 -6.33 -5.12 -37.00
C PRO A 146 -4.92 -5.25 -36.37
N GLU A 147 -3.86 -4.97 -37.12
CA GLU A 147 -2.50 -4.90 -36.60
C GLU A 147 -2.29 -3.65 -35.72
N ILE A 148 -2.93 -2.53 -36.05
CA ILE A 148 -2.83 -1.28 -35.29
C ILE A 148 -3.48 -1.45 -33.91
N ASP A 149 -4.65 -2.10 -33.83
CA ASP A 149 -5.31 -2.40 -32.56
C ASP A 149 -4.52 -3.39 -31.71
N LYS A 150 -3.90 -4.41 -32.32
CA LYS A 150 -2.98 -5.32 -31.63
C LYS A 150 -1.76 -4.57 -31.09
N GLU A 151 -1.18 -3.65 -31.86
CA GLU A 151 -0.08 -2.80 -31.37
C GLU A 151 -0.51 -1.88 -30.22
N ILE A 152 -1.68 -1.25 -30.30
CA ILE A 152 -2.21 -0.38 -29.24
C ILE A 152 -2.49 -1.20 -27.97
N ALA A 153 -3.10 -2.38 -28.09
CA ALA A 153 -3.32 -3.29 -26.98
C ALA A 153 -2.01 -3.77 -26.33
N GLN A 154 -0.98 -4.08 -27.14
CA GLN A 154 0.35 -4.43 -26.63
C GLN A 154 1.06 -3.25 -25.96
N LYS A 155 0.95 -2.03 -26.51
CA LYS A 155 1.52 -0.80 -25.91
C LYS A 155 0.83 -0.48 -24.58
N LYS A 156 -0.50 -0.63 -24.52
CA LYS A 156 -1.32 -0.49 -23.30
C LYS A 156 -0.97 -1.53 -22.24
N ALA A 157 -0.79 -2.80 -22.62
CA ALA A 157 -0.38 -3.88 -21.72
C ALA A 157 1.02 -3.61 -21.14
N LYS A 158 2.01 -3.31 -22.00
CA LYS A 158 3.38 -2.95 -21.58
C LYS A 158 3.41 -1.72 -20.67
N ALA A 159 2.61 -0.69 -20.96
CA ALA A 159 2.50 0.50 -20.12
C ALA A 159 1.80 0.19 -18.77
N ALA A 160 0.84 -0.72 -18.73
CA ALA A 160 0.18 -1.14 -17.49
C ALA A 160 1.09 -1.99 -16.60
N GLU A 161 1.90 -2.87 -17.21
CA GLU A 161 2.93 -3.67 -16.56
C GLU A 161 4.06 -2.79 -16.01
N GLU A 162 4.61 -1.86 -16.82
CA GLU A 162 5.62 -0.88 -16.36
C GLU A 162 5.11 -0.01 -15.21
N LEU A 163 3.78 0.22 -15.12
CA LEU A 163 3.15 0.98 -14.04
C LEU A 163 2.72 0.13 -12.84
N GLU A 164 2.85 -1.19 -12.90
CA GLU A 164 2.42 -2.16 -11.87
C GLU A 164 0.93 -1.95 -11.46
N LEU A 165 0.08 -1.60 -12.42
CA LEU A 165 -1.33 -1.30 -12.18
C LEU A 165 -2.10 -2.54 -11.72
N GLY A 166 -2.89 -2.38 -10.66
CA GLY A 166 -3.64 -3.47 -10.04
C GLY A 166 -2.83 -4.44 -9.17
N GLN A 167 -1.50 -4.34 -9.12
CA GLN A 167 -0.71 -5.17 -8.21
C GLN A 167 -0.84 -4.70 -6.74
N PRO A 168 -0.65 -5.60 -5.76
CA PRO A 168 -0.50 -5.25 -4.34
C PRO A 168 0.52 -4.13 -4.10
N LEU A 169 0.24 -3.26 -3.12
CA LEU A 169 1.27 -2.35 -2.61
C LEU A 169 2.28 -3.15 -1.77
N ALA A 170 3.57 -2.96 -2.07
CA ALA A 170 4.65 -3.50 -1.26
C ALA A 170 4.85 -2.63 0.00
N PHE A 171 5.03 -3.28 1.15
CA PHE A 171 5.32 -2.65 2.44
C PHE A 171 6.67 -3.17 2.95
N THR A 172 7.48 -2.31 3.54
CA THR A 172 8.75 -2.71 4.18
C THR A 172 8.66 -2.65 5.70
N LYS A 173 9.42 -3.48 6.43
CA LYS A 173 9.43 -3.47 7.91
C LYS A 173 9.80 -2.12 8.54
N LYS A 174 10.39 -1.20 7.77
CA LYS A 174 10.75 0.16 8.19
C LYS A 174 9.55 1.13 8.19
N GLU A 175 8.40 0.72 7.65
CA GLU A 175 7.18 1.53 7.61
C GLU A 175 6.29 1.32 8.85
N LYS A 176 6.75 0.58 9.87
CA LYS A 176 6.06 0.36 11.15
C LYS A 176 5.91 1.62 12.03
N HIS A 177 6.35 2.78 11.58
CA HIS A 177 6.29 4.01 12.36
C HIS A 177 4.86 4.36 12.74
N SER A 178 4.57 4.31 14.05
CA SER A 178 3.25 4.68 14.55
C SER A 178 2.99 6.17 14.31
N PHE A 179 1.73 6.58 14.18
CA PHE A 179 1.39 8.00 14.05
C PHE A 179 1.96 8.84 15.19
N LEU A 180 2.05 8.28 16.41
CA LEU A 180 2.65 8.93 17.57
C LEU A 180 4.17 9.13 17.42
N GLU A 181 4.88 8.12 16.93
CA GLU A 181 6.31 8.20 16.63
C GLU A 181 6.60 9.20 15.49
N TRP A 182 5.74 9.24 14.47
CA TRP A 182 5.82 10.23 13.40
C TRP A 182 5.56 11.66 13.90
N LEU A 183 4.64 11.82 14.86
CA LEU A 183 4.38 13.09 15.53
C LEU A 183 5.57 13.51 16.41
N GLN A 184 6.22 12.57 17.10
CA GLN A 184 7.49 12.81 17.81
C GLN A 184 8.64 13.21 16.87
N LEU A 185 8.74 12.60 15.69
CA LEU A 185 9.70 12.97 14.64
C LEU A 185 9.43 14.38 14.07
N SER A 186 8.16 14.81 14.01
CA SER A 186 7.79 16.17 13.61
C SER A 186 7.96 17.21 14.72
N SER A 187 8.00 16.78 16.00
CA SER A 187 8.30 17.68 17.11
C SER A 187 9.77 18.10 17.03
N SER A 188 10.00 19.40 16.80
CA SER A 188 11.35 19.94 16.79
C SER A 188 11.94 19.81 18.20
N LYS A 189 12.96 18.95 18.34
CA LYS A 189 13.77 18.91 19.56
C LYS A 189 14.27 20.34 19.81
N PRO A 190 14.06 20.91 21.02
CA PRO A 190 14.54 22.24 21.32
C PRO A 190 16.04 22.28 21.07
N ILE A 191 16.50 23.31 20.36
CA ILE A 191 17.91 23.45 20.01
C ILE A 191 18.68 23.65 21.31
N GLU A 192 19.30 22.57 21.80
CA GLU A 192 20.22 22.64 22.91
C GLU A 192 21.32 23.64 22.56
N SER A 193 21.38 24.73 23.33
CA SER A 193 22.28 25.85 23.13
C SER A 193 23.72 25.50 23.52
N ARG A 194 24.32 24.59 22.75
CA ARG A 194 25.76 24.36 22.57
C ARG A 194 26.64 24.64 23.79
N ILE A 195 26.36 23.97 24.92
CA ILE A 195 27.37 23.79 25.96
C ILE A 195 28.29 22.66 25.50
N LYS A 196 29.52 23.00 25.13
CA LYS A 196 30.54 22.03 24.72
C LYS A 196 31.13 21.35 25.96
N SER A 197 30.54 20.24 26.41
CA SER A 197 31.27 19.22 27.19
C SER A 197 31.70 18.10 26.23
N LYS A 198 33.02 17.94 26.06
CA LYS A 198 33.59 16.75 25.41
C LYS A 198 33.41 15.58 26.36
N GLU A 199 32.65 14.57 25.98
CA GLU A 199 32.87 13.21 26.48
C GLU A 199 32.97 12.24 25.30
N GLN A 200 33.87 11.27 25.46
CA GLN A 200 34.42 10.47 24.37
C GLN A 200 33.62 9.17 24.20
N LYS A 201 33.63 8.61 22.98
CA LYS A 201 33.26 7.21 22.79
C LYS A 201 34.21 6.33 23.60
N ALA A 202 33.64 5.45 24.42
CA ALA A 202 34.26 4.22 24.91
C ALA A 202 33.19 3.12 24.87
N ASP A 203 33.62 1.88 24.69
CA ASP A 203 32.78 0.76 24.30
C ASP A 203 31.83 0.28 25.41
N ILE A 204 30.81 -0.49 25.01
CA ILE A 204 29.83 -1.11 25.89
C ILE A 204 30.33 -2.51 26.32
N PRO A 205 30.44 -2.78 27.62
CA PRO A 205 30.23 -4.12 28.17
C PRO A 205 28.83 -4.24 28.77
N GLU A 206 28.20 -5.40 28.61
CA GLU A 206 26.93 -5.73 29.25
C GLU A 206 27.10 -5.87 30.78
N ASN A 207 25.96 -5.77 31.50
CA ASN A 207 25.79 -5.87 32.96
C ASN A 207 26.22 -4.67 33.81
N MET A 208 25.30 -3.71 33.99
CA MET A 208 25.17 -3.02 35.28
C MET A 208 23.71 -2.61 35.55
N GLU A 209 23.30 -2.73 36.82
CA GLU A 209 21.93 -2.50 37.28
C GLU A 209 21.52 -1.01 37.16
N PHE A 210 20.22 -0.76 36.94
CA PHE A 210 19.65 0.59 36.86
C PHE A 210 19.86 1.36 38.18
N PRO A 211 20.60 2.49 38.20
CA PRO A 211 20.78 3.28 39.41
C PRO A 211 19.54 4.15 39.69
N ILE A 212 19.26 4.34 40.98
CA ILE A 212 18.04 4.88 41.61
C ILE A 212 17.82 6.41 41.36
N ALA A 213 18.44 6.99 40.33
CA ALA A 213 18.56 8.44 40.13
C ALA A 213 17.22 9.15 39.81
N GLU A 214 16.32 8.53 39.05
CA GLU A 214 15.07 9.17 38.60
C GLU A 214 14.12 9.57 39.74
N GLU A 215 14.17 8.86 40.87
CA GLU A 215 13.21 9.07 41.96
C GLU A 215 13.43 10.42 42.68
N SER A 216 14.68 10.89 42.73
CA SER A 216 15.03 12.20 43.30
C SER A 216 14.51 13.37 42.46
N GLU A 217 14.55 13.23 41.13
CA GLU A 217 14.02 14.22 40.18
C GLU A 217 12.50 14.26 40.19
N LYS A 218 11.84 13.11 40.39
CA LYS A 218 10.38 13.03 40.55
C LYS A 218 9.93 13.72 41.84
N LYS A 219 10.60 13.46 42.97
CA LYS A 219 10.29 14.08 44.28
C LYS A 219 10.32 15.62 44.22
N LYS A 220 11.42 16.22 43.73
CA LYS A 220 11.53 17.69 43.54
C LYS A 220 10.40 18.29 42.68
N LYS A 221 9.88 17.53 41.70
CA LYS A 221 8.78 17.98 40.83
C LYS A 221 7.43 17.91 41.54
N PHE A 222 7.21 16.92 42.40
CA PHE A 222 6.04 16.87 43.28
C PHE A 222 6.08 18.00 44.32
N ASP A 223 7.22 18.25 44.97
CA ASP A 223 7.37 19.36 45.93
C ASP A 223 7.03 20.73 45.28
N LEU A 224 7.36 20.92 44.00
CA LEU A 224 6.99 22.12 43.23
C LEU A 224 5.48 22.21 42.93
N ILE A 225 4.83 21.07 42.69
CA ILE A 225 3.38 20.99 42.44
C ILE A 225 2.62 21.29 43.72
N ASP A 226 3.03 20.70 44.84
CA ASP A 226 2.38 20.90 46.14
C ASP A 226 2.47 22.37 46.57
N ARG A 227 3.64 23.00 46.42
CA ARG A 227 3.81 24.45 46.63
C ARG A 227 2.91 25.30 45.72
N PHE A 228 2.76 24.92 44.45
CA PHE A 228 1.89 25.63 43.51
C PHE A 228 0.40 25.49 43.89
N LEU A 229 0.00 24.33 44.45
CA LEU A 229 -1.34 24.08 44.97
C LEU A 229 -1.61 24.78 46.30
N GLU A 230 -0.59 25.02 47.14
CA GLU A 230 -0.69 25.87 48.33
C GLU A 230 -0.89 27.34 47.96
N ASP A 231 -0.05 27.88 47.07
CA ASP A 231 -0.04 29.29 46.67
C ASP A 231 -1.33 29.74 45.95
N ASN A 232 -2.17 28.81 45.47
CA ASN A 232 -3.46 29.03 44.80
C ASN A 232 -3.52 30.27 43.88
N PRO A 233 -2.57 30.45 42.94
CA PRO A 233 -2.41 31.69 42.21
C PRO A 233 -3.61 31.94 41.28
N LYS A 234 -4.46 32.91 41.65
CA LYS A 234 -5.64 33.27 40.87
C LYS A 234 -5.22 34.08 39.65
N ILE A 235 -5.18 33.42 38.48
CA ILE A 235 -4.85 34.06 37.20
C ILE A 235 -5.94 35.10 36.88
N ILE A 236 -5.63 36.37 37.10
CA ILE A 236 -6.44 37.48 36.59
C ILE A 236 -6.07 37.63 35.10
N PRO A 237 -7.03 37.52 34.16
CA PRO A 237 -6.75 37.82 32.76
C PRO A 237 -6.30 39.28 32.65
N GLN A 238 -5.04 39.51 32.29
CA GLN A 238 -4.66 40.83 31.80
C GLN A 238 -5.34 41.04 30.45
N GLU A 239 -5.97 42.21 30.28
CA GLU A 239 -6.38 42.72 28.97
C GLU A 239 -5.13 43.13 28.17
N GLN A 240 -4.33 42.12 27.81
CA GLN A 240 -3.31 42.25 26.78
C GLN A 240 -4.05 42.41 25.46
N ASP A 241 -3.83 43.54 24.77
CA ASP A 241 -4.29 43.76 23.40
C ASP A 241 -3.70 42.70 22.48
N SER A 242 -4.38 41.55 22.40
CA SER A 242 -3.98 40.44 21.55
C SER A 242 -4.11 40.86 20.10
N SER A 243 -3.00 41.34 19.54
CA SER A 243 -2.85 41.57 18.11
C SER A 243 -3.29 40.28 17.40
N LYS A 244 -4.38 40.35 16.62
CA LYS A 244 -4.95 39.19 15.93
C LYS A 244 -3.95 38.72 14.86
N VAL A 245 -3.05 37.83 15.25
CA VAL A 245 -2.14 37.14 14.33
C VAL A 245 -2.99 36.34 13.36
N ASP A 246 -2.86 36.61 12.06
CA ASP A 246 -3.63 35.87 11.05
C ASP A 246 -2.98 34.51 10.77
N ILE A 247 -3.40 33.50 11.55
CA ILE A 247 -2.90 32.11 11.50
C ILE A 247 -3.23 31.42 10.16
N ARG A 248 -4.06 32.02 9.30
CA ARG A 248 -4.48 31.46 8.00
C ARG A 248 -3.29 31.08 7.11
N GLU A 249 -2.20 31.85 7.14
CA GLU A 249 -1.03 31.58 6.30
C GLU A 249 -0.31 30.28 6.72
N SER A 250 -0.14 30.04 8.03
CA SER A 250 0.44 28.80 8.54
C SER A 250 -0.42 27.55 8.29
N THR A 251 -1.71 27.71 7.97
CA THR A 251 -2.59 26.59 7.56
C THR A 251 -2.55 26.27 6.06
N LYS A 252 -1.80 27.02 5.24
CA LYS A 252 -1.61 26.75 3.82
C LYS A 252 -0.61 25.61 3.60
N ILE A 253 -1.07 24.37 3.77
CA ILE A 253 -0.25 23.17 3.50
C ILE A 253 0.14 23.17 2.01
N ASN A 254 1.44 23.22 1.70
CA ASN A 254 1.87 23.13 0.31
C ASN A 254 1.62 21.72 -0.23
N SER A 255 0.69 21.61 -1.19
CA SER A 255 0.34 20.34 -1.84
C SER A 255 1.54 19.63 -2.50
N GLU A 256 2.59 20.36 -2.87
CA GLU A 256 3.81 19.83 -3.49
C GLU A 256 4.68 19.07 -2.47
N GLU A 257 4.67 19.52 -1.21
CA GLU A 257 5.47 18.89 -0.14
C GLU A 257 4.95 17.49 0.20
N LEU A 258 3.62 17.33 0.17
CA LEU A 258 2.89 16.08 0.43
C LEU A 258 2.99 15.02 -0.70
N MET A 259 3.58 15.34 -1.86
CA MET A 259 3.65 14.38 -2.97
C MET A 259 4.64 13.26 -2.69
N THR A 260 4.15 12.02 -2.71
CA THR A 260 4.94 10.79 -2.55
C THR A 260 4.70 9.83 -3.73
N ALA A 261 5.65 8.93 -4.00
CA ALA A 261 5.52 7.96 -5.10
C ALA A 261 4.30 7.03 -4.92
N THR A 262 4.02 6.61 -3.69
CA THR A 262 2.83 5.82 -3.34
C THR A 262 1.54 6.59 -3.60
N LEU A 263 1.48 7.89 -3.26
CA LEU A 263 0.32 8.74 -3.56
C LEU A 263 0.12 8.90 -5.08
N ALA A 264 1.19 9.03 -5.85
CA ALA A 264 1.12 9.08 -7.32
C ALA A 264 0.55 7.77 -7.90
N ARG A 265 0.97 6.60 -7.40
CA ARG A 265 0.41 5.28 -7.77
C ARG A 265 -1.08 5.19 -7.40
N VAL A 266 -1.47 5.64 -6.21
CA VAL A 266 -2.88 5.71 -5.79
C VAL A 266 -3.72 6.62 -6.70
N TYR A 267 -3.17 7.72 -7.24
CA TYR A 267 -3.88 8.53 -8.23
C TYR A 267 -4.05 7.82 -9.59
N LEU A 268 -3.15 6.93 -9.99
CA LEU A 268 -3.32 6.12 -11.20
C LEU A 268 -4.42 5.07 -11.04
N GLU A 269 -4.44 4.34 -9.92
CA GLU A 269 -5.53 3.40 -9.57
C GLU A 269 -6.90 4.10 -9.57
N GLN A 270 -6.95 5.37 -9.12
CA GLN A 270 -8.16 6.21 -9.15
C GLN A 270 -8.46 6.85 -10.52
N LYS A 271 -7.72 6.51 -11.59
CA LYS A 271 -7.80 7.11 -12.95
C LYS A 271 -7.60 8.64 -12.98
N LYS A 272 -6.96 9.23 -11.97
CA LYS A 272 -6.71 10.68 -11.83
C LYS A 272 -5.39 11.08 -12.50
N TYR A 273 -5.24 10.77 -13.79
CA TYR A 273 -3.99 10.92 -14.55
C TYR A 273 -3.35 12.31 -14.43
N LYS A 274 -4.14 13.39 -14.47
CA LYS A 274 -3.63 14.78 -14.32
C LYS A 274 -2.89 14.98 -12.98
N LYS A 275 -3.43 14.46 -11.88
CA LYS A 275 -2.82 14.55 -10.53
C LYS A 275 -1.61 13.64 -10.39
N ALA A 276 -1.65 12.44 -10.97
CA ALA A 276 -0.49 11.54 -11.00
C ALA A 276 0.70 12.16 -11.77
N LEU A 277 0.45 12.78 -12.93
CA LEU A 277 1.48 13.49 -13.70
C LEU A 277 2.10 14.67 -12.93
N GLN A 278 1.27 15.44 -12.21
CA GLN A 278 1.77 16.50 -11.33
C GLN A 278 2.64 15.92 -10.21
N ALA A 279 2.18 14.89 -9.52
CA ALA A 279 2.91 14.22 -8.44
C ALA A 279 4.29 13.69 -8.92
N TYR A 280 4.34 12.96 -10.04
CA TYR A 280 5.62 12.49 -10.59
C TYR A 280 6.54 13.62 -11.05
N LYS A 281 6.00 14.74 -11.57
CA LYS A 281 6.81 15.91 -11.94
C LYS A 281 7.44 16.56 -10.70
N ILE A 282 6.67 16.73 -9.63
CA ILE A 282 7.14 17.26 -8.34
C ILE A 282 8.20 16.32 -7.74
N LEU A 283 7.96 15.01 -7.75
CA LEU A 283 8.92 14.00 -7.27
C LEU A 283 10.24 14.00 -8.07
N SER A 284 10.18 14.19 -9.39
CA SER A 284 11.38 14.29 -10.23
C SER A 284 12.23 15.52 -9.91
N LEU A 285 11.61 16.62 -9.44
CA LEU A 285 12.32 17.82 -8.97
C LEU A 285 12.84 17.64 -7.54
N LYS A 286 12.10 16.93 -6.69
CA LYS A 286 12.45 16.66 -5.28
C LYS A 286 13.56 15.60 -5.12
N TYR A 287 13.64 14.64 -6.04
CA TYR A 287 14.58 13.51 -6.00
C TYR A 287 15.28 13.31 -7.37
N PRO A 288 16.22 14.19 -7.76
CA PRO A 288 16.85 14.18 -9.09
C PRO A 288 17.61 12.89 -9.40
N GLU A 289 18.12 12.18 -8.39
CA GLU A 289 18.76 10.85 -8.53
C GLU A 289 17.84 9.81 -9.19
N LYS A 290 16.52 9.92 -8.98
CA LYS A 290 15.48 9.03 -9.52
C LYS A 290 14.74 9.66 -10.70
N SER A 291 15.24 10.76 -11.26
CA SER A 291 14.60 11.48 -12.37
C SER A 291 14.35 10.62 -13.61
N SER A 292 15.28 9.70 -13.94
CA SER A 292 15.12 8.74 -15.04
C SER A 292 13.93 7.81 -14.84
N PHE A 293 13.76 7.25 -13.64
CA PHE A 293 12.63 6.42 -13.24
C PHE A 293 11.31 7.20 -13.31
N PHE A 294 11.27 8.41 -12.77
CA PHE A 294 10.06 9.24 -12.86
C PHE A 294 9.74 9.66 -14.31
N ALA A 295 10.75 9.86 -15.15
CA ALA A 295 10.56 10.17 -16.56
C ALA A 295 9.95 9.00 -17.36
N SER A 296 10.28 7.74 -17.04
CA SER A 296 9.63 6.57 -17.66
C SER A 296 8.17 6.47 -17.22
N ARG A 297 7.90 6.54 -15.91
CA ARG A 297 6.54 6.54 -15.36
C ARG A 297 5.68 7.69 -15.91
N ILE A 298 6.24 8.89 -16.09
CA ILE A 298 5.54 10.02 -16.75
C ILE A 298 5.20 9.71 -18.22
N LYS A 299 6.07 9.02 -18.98
CA LYS A 299 5.78 8.59 -20.35
C LYS A 299 4.64 7.56 -20.38
N ALA A 300 4.72 6.51 -19.56
CA ALA A 300 3.69 5.48 -19.47
C ALA A 300 2.32 6.05 -19.04
N VAL A 301 2.29 7.02 -18.11
CA VAL A 301 1.03 7.68 -17.72
C VAL A 301 0.47 8.56 -18.84
N LYS A 302 1.32 9.23 -19.63
CA LYS A 302 0.86 9.98 -20.83
C LYS A 302 0.35 9.05 -21.93
N GLN A 303 0.97 7.88 -22.10
CA GLN A 303 0.52 6.82 -23.01
C GLN A 303 -0.90 6.39 -22.63
N LEU A 304 -1.10 5.96 -21.38
CA LEU A 304 -2.43 5.59 -20.86
C LEU A 304 -3.44 6.74 -20.92
N GLN A 305 -3.03 7.99 -20.68
CA GLN A 305 -3.96 9.11 -20.80
C GLN A 305 -4.49 9.26 -22.24
N LYS A 306 -3.62 9.12 -23.26
CA LYS A 306 -4.03 9.19 -24.67
C LYS A 306 -4.92 8.03 -25.08
N GLU A 307 -4.71 6.84 -24.51
CA GLU A 307 -5.47 5.61 -24.82
C GLU A 307 -6.80 5.48 -24.02
N ASN A 308 -7.12 6.45 -23.16
CA ASN A 308 -8.37 6.51 -22.39
C ASN A 308 -9.04 7.90 -22.46
N SER A 309 -8.64 8.76 -23.42
CA SER A 309 -9.27 10.06 -23.72
C SER A 309 -9.96 10.01 -25.07
#